data_AF-A0A392NHU7-F1
#
_entry.id   AF-A0A392NHU7-F1
#
_cell.length_a   1.000
_cell.length_b   1.000
_cell.length_c   1.000
_cell.angle_alpha   90.00
_cell.angle_beta   90.00
_cell.angle_gamma   90.00
#
_symmetry.space_group_name_H-M   'P 1'
#
loop_
_entity.id
_entity.type
_entity.pdbx_description
1 polymer ?
#
loop_
_entity_poly.entity_id
_entity_poly.type
_entity_poly.pdbx_seq_one_letter_code
_entity_poly.pdbx_strand_id
1 'polypeptide(L)'
;MTVDVQDLDVDFLVASSHKMCGPTGIGFLYGKMDLLSSMPPFLGGGEMISDVYLDHSTYAEPPSRFEAGTPAIGEAIGLGAAIDYLSGIGMEAIHE
;
A
#
# COMPACT_ATOMS: atom_id res chain seq x y z
N MET A 1 17.74 -10.13 4.85
CA MET A 1 17.80 -8.96 5.72
C MET A 1 16.37 -8.51 5.90
N THR A 2 15.94 -8.30 7.14
CA THR A 2 14.63 -7.72 7.43
C THR A 2 14.61 -6.24 7.07
N VAL A 3 13.47 -5.78 6.57
CA VAL A 3 13.26 -4.37 6.22
C VAL A 3 12.43 -3.76 7.34
N ASP A 4 13.03 -2.84 8.09
CA ASP A 4 12.35 -2.05 9.11
C ASP A 4 12.34 -0.58 8.68
N VAL A 5 11.15 -0.07 8.36
CA VAL A 5 11.00 1.31 7.85
C VAL A 5 11.20 2.37 8.93
N GLN A 6 11.04 2.04 10.21
CA GLN A 6 11.27 2.97 11.32
C GLN A 6 12.77 3.10 11.61
N ASP A 7 13.49 1.98 11.66
CA ASP A 7 14.95 1.98 11.85
C ASP A 7 15.68 2.64 10.67
N LEU A 8 15.17 2.45 9.45
CA LEU A 8 15.71 3.09 8.25
C LEU A 8 15.35 4.58 8.14
N ASP A 9 14.35 5.05 8.90
CA ASP A 9 13.79 6.40 8.87
C ASP A 9 13.48 6.93 7.44
N VAL A 10 13.09 6.02 6.54
CA VAL A 10 12.78 6.38 5.15
C VAL A 10 11.47 7.14 5.06
N ASP A 11 11.43 8.15 4.20
CA ASP A 11 10.19 8.92 3.95
C ASP A 11 9.18 8.13 3.12
N PHE A 12 9.69 7.35 2.15
CA PHE A 12 8.91 6.50 1.26
C PHE A 12 9.63 5.19 0.98
N LEU A 13 8.87 4.11 0.83
CA LEU A 13 9.37 2.81 0.39
C LEU A 13 8.33 2.15 -0.53
N VAL A 14 8.79 1.48 -1.58
CA VAL A 14 7.92 0.79 -2.54
C VAL A 14 8.32 -0.67 -2.70
N ALA A 15 7.34 -1.54 -2.93
CA ALA A 15 7.57 -2.94 -3.22
C ALA A 15 6.50 -3.53 -4.16
N SER A 16 6.81 -4.68 -4.76
CA SER A 16 5.90 -5.40 -5.67
C SER A 16 5.68 -6.84 -5.21
N SER A 17 4.42 -7.24 -5.12
CA SER A 17 3.97 -8.54 -4.59
C SER A 17 4.57 -9.74 -5.34
N HIS A 18 4.65 -9.67 -6.67
CA HIS A 18 5.14 -10.76 -7.52
C HIS A 18 6.63 -11.09 -7.36
N LYS A 19 7.37 -10.33 -6.54
CA LYS A 19 8.77 -10.61 -6.18
C LYS A 19 8.91 -11.18 -4.77
N MET A 20 7.80 -11.35 -4.06
CA MET A 20 7.73 -11.83 -2.68
C MET A 20 6.68 -12.94 -2.54
N CYS A 21 6.69 -13.89 -3.48
CA CYS A 21 5.78 -15.05 -3.53
C CYS A 21 4.28 -14.72 -3.63
N GLY A 22 3.91 -13.45 -3.80
CA GLY A 22 2.53 -13.02 -3.98
C GLY A 22 2.09 -12.93 -5.45
N PRO A 23 0.82 -12.60 -5.70
CA PRO A 23 0.26 -12.48 -7.04
C PRO A 23 0.84 -11.28 -7.82
N THR A 24 0.70 -11.32 -9.15
CA THR A 24 0.88 -10.14 -10.02
C THR A 24 -0.25 -9.14 -9.81
N GLY A 25 -0.13 -7.93 -10.38
CA GLY A 25 -1.22 -6.94 -10.33
C GLY A 25 -1.32 -6.12 -9.04
N ILE A 26 -0.49 -6.39 -8.03
CA ILE A 26 -0.45 -5.61 -6.79
C ILE A 26 0.98 -5.30 -6.30
N GLY A 27 1.10 -4.18 -5.61
CA GLY A 27 2.27 -3.72 -4.86
C GLY A 27 1.79 -2.73 -3.79
N PHE A 28 2.71 -2.14 -3.05
CA PHE A 28 2.37 -1.13 -2.05
C PHE A 28 3.38 0.02 -2.03
N LEU A 29 2.90 1.16 -1.54
CA LEU A 29 3.68 2.33 -1.17
C LEU A 29 3.56 2.50 0.35
N TYR A 30 4.69 2.50 1.03
CA TYR A 30 4.81 3.06 2.37
C TYR A 30 5.18 4.54 2.24
N GLY A 31 4.58 5.37 3.09
CA GLY A 31 4.97 6.76 3.28
C GLY A 31 4.69 7.19 4.71
N LYS A 32 5.51 8.12 5.24
CA LYS A 32 5.25 8.74 6.55
C LYS A 32 3.88 9.43 6.55
N MET A 33 3.13 9.31 7.65
CA MET A 33 1.75 9.79 7.73
C MET A 33 1.62 11.30 7.44
N ASP A 34 2.53 12.11 7.97
CA ASP A 34 2.52 13.56 7.73
C ASP A 34 2.73 13.91 6.25
N LEU A 35 3.58 13.13 5.56
CA LEU A 35 3.82 13.30 4.13
C LEU A 35 2.59 12.88 3.32
N LEU A 36 2.02 11.70 3.60
CA LEU A 36 0.81 11.23 2.92
C LEU A 36 -0.37 12.18 3.13
N SER A 37 -0.53 12.72 4.34
CA SER A 37 -1.61 13.66 4.67
C SER A 37 -1.47 14.98 3.92
N SER A 38 -0.22 15.41 3.66
CA SER A 38 0.09 16.63 2.89
C SER A 38 -0.04 16.46 1.37
N MET A 39 -0.09 15.22 0.87
CA MET A 39 -0.13 14.94 -0.56
C MET A 39 -1.55 15.07 -1.14
N PRO A 40 -1.69 15.67 -2.34
CA PRO A 40 -2.95 15.67 -3.08
C PRO A 40 -3.28 14.28 -3.63
N PRO A 41 -4.55 13.98 -3.94
CA PRO A 41 -4.92 12.71 -4.58
C PRO A 41 -4.20 12.53 -5.93
N PHE A 42 -3.91 11.27 -6.29
CA PHE A 42 -3.23 10.94 -7.55
C PHE A 42 -4.23 10.55 -8.65
N LEU A 43 -4.90 9.40 -8.49
CA LEU A 43 -6.05 9.02 -9.31
C LEU A 43 -7.34 9.47 -8.62
N GLY A 44 -8.34 9.89 -9.40
CA GLY A 44 -9.65 10.31 -8.90
C GLY A 44 -10.76 9.35 -9.32
N GLY A 45 -11.77 9.18 -8.46
CA GLY A 45 -12.89 8.29 -8.73
C GLY A 45 -13.66 7.89 -7.47
N GLY A 46 -14.41 6.79 -7.53
CA GLY A 46 -15.06 6.21 -6.36
C GLY A 46 -14.04 5.72 -5.31
N GLU A 47 -14.54 5.38 -4.12
CA GLU A 47 -13.78 4.94 -2.93
C GLU A 47 -12.82 5.98 -2.29
N MET A 48 -12.13 6.79 -3.09
CA MET A 48 -11.13 7.76 -2.59
C MET A 48 -11.72 9.12 -2.15
N ILE A 49 -13.00 9.33 -2.43
CA ILE A 49 -13.75 10.55 -2.08
C ILE A 49 -14.33 10.47 -0.66
N SER A 50 -14.61 11.63 -0.05
CA SER A 50 -15.55 11.73 1.07
C SER A 50 -16.94 12.09 0.55
N ASP A 51 -17.02 13.20 -0.20
CA ASP A 51 -18.27 13.69 -0.81
C ASP A 51 -18.02 14.17 -2.24
N VAL A 52 -19.03 14.01 -3.10
CA VAL A 52 -19.00 14.42 -4.50
C VAL A 52 -20.19 15.32 -4.80
N TYR A 53 -19.88 16.51 -5.32
CA TYR A 53 -20.84 17.51 -5.77
C TYR A 53 -20.68 17.75 -7.28
N LEU A 54 -21.56 18.56 -7.88
CA LEU A 54 -21.49 18.85 -9.31
C LEU A 54 -20.26 19.70 -9.71
N ASP A 55 -19.78 20.54 -8.79
CA ASP A 55 -18.72 21.53 -9.01
C ASP A 55 -17.40 21.18 -8.32
N HIS A 56 -17.43 20.32 -7.30
CA HIS A 56 -16.24 19.93 -6.54
C HIS A 56 -16.39 18.56 -5.87
N SER A 57 -15.32 18.11 -5.21
CA SER A 57 -15.34 16.92 -4.35
C SER A 57 -14.42 17.13 -3.15
N THR A 58 -14.70 16.44 -2.06
CA THR A 58 -13.82 16.31 -0.90
C THR A 58 -13.20 14.91 -0.91
N TYR A 59 -12.01 14.77 -0.35
CA TYR A 59 -11.24 13.52 -0.43
C TYR A 59 -11.14 12.86 0.95
N ALA A 60 -11.09 11.53 0.95
CA ALA A 60 -10.77 10.78 2.16
C ALA A 60 -9.34 11.07 2.65
N GLU A 61 -9.04 10.67 3.88
CA GLU A 61 -7.67 10.64 4.37
C GLU A 61 -6.89 9.45 3.76
N PRO A 62 -5.54 9.50 3.76
CA PRO A 62 -4.73 8.33 3.43
C PRO A 62 -5.06 7.12 4.33
N PRO A 63 -4.96 5.87 3.81
CA PRO A 63 -4.49 5.52 2.47
C PRO A 63 -5.56 5.66 1.37
N SER A 64 -6.85 5.67 1.74
CA SER A 64 -7.97 5.64 0.78
C SER A 64 -7.94 6.76 -0.25
N ARG A 65 -7.40 7.94 0.09
CA ARG A 65 -7.15 9.05 -0.86
C ARG A 65 -6.42 8.63 -2.14
N PHE A 66 -5.59 7.58 -2.08
CA PHE A 66 -4.72 7.15 -3.18
C PHE A 66 -5.21 5.89 -3.89
N GLU A 67 -6.33 5.30 -3.46
CA GLU A 67 -6.82 4.00 -3.92
C GLU A 67 -8.18 4.16 -4.62
N ALA A 68 -8.16 4.79 -5.79
CA ALA A 68 -9.37 5.11 -6.54
C ALA A 68 -10.01 3.88 -7.20
N GLY A 69 -11.30 3.66 -6.93
CA GLY A 69 -12.11 2.60 -7.52
C GLY A 69 -11.91 1.24 -6.85
N THR A 70 -12.53 0.21 -7.44
CA THR A 70 -12.44 -1.16 -6.92
C THR A 70 -10.98 -1.64 -6.93
N PRO A 71 -10.41 -2.03 -5.78
CA PRO A 71 -9.01 -2.44 -5.71
C PRO A 71 -8.80 -3.85 -6.28
N ALA A 72 -7.54 -4.27 -6.35
CA ALA A 72 -7.15 -5.65 -6.66
C ALA A 72 -7.41 -6.56 -5.43
N ILE A 73 -8.68 -6.83 -5.13
CA ILE A 73 -9.13 -7.44 -3.87
C ILE A 73 -8.50 -8.83 -3.67
N GLY A 74 -8.59 -9.70 -4.67
CA GLY A 74 -8.06 -11.06 -4.58
C GLY A 74 -6.53 -11.06 -4.47
N GLU A 75 -5.88 -10.12 -5.17
CA GLU A 75 -4.44 -9.95 -5.16
C GLU A 75 -3.95 -9.42 -3.81
N ALA A 76 -4.68 -8.51 -3.16
CA ALA A 76 -4.38 -8.04 -1.81
C ALA A 76 -4.47 -9.16 -0.77
N ILE A 77 -5.51 -9.98 -0.84
CA ILE A 77 -5.65 -11.17 0.00
C ILE A 77 -4.48 -12.13 -0.26
N GLY A 78 -4.13 -12.36 -1.52
CA GLY A 78 -3.01 -13.22 -1.91
C GLY A 78 -1.65 -12.70 -1.43
N LEU A 79 -1.43 -11.38 -1.45
CA LEU A 79 -0.25 -10.75 -0.89
C LEU A 79 -0.19 -10.94 0.64
N GLY A 80 -1.32 -10.80 1.34
CA GLY A 80 -1.40 -11.09 2.78
C GLY A 80 -0.97 -12.53 3.09
N ALA A 81 -1.49 -13.51 2.34
CA ALA A 81 -1.09 -14.91 2.50
C ALA A 81 0.40 -15.16 2.18
N ALA A 82 0.97 -14.44 1.20
CA ALA A 82 2.39 -14.52 0.89
C ALA A 82 3.26 -13.95 2.03
N ILE A 83 2.83 -12.84 2.66
CA ILE A 83 3.48 -12.29 3.85
C ILE A 83 3.44 -13.29 5.00
N ASP A 84 2.30 -13.93 5.25
CA ASP A 84 2.17 -14.95 6.31
C ASP A 84 3.10 -16.15 6.04
N TYR A 85 3.17 -16.62 4.80
CA TYR A 85 4.06 -17.71 4.39
C TYR A 85 5.54 -17.37 4.65
N LEU A 86 5.99 -16.20 4.18
CA LEU A 86 7.37 -15.75 4.36
C LEU A 86 7.70 -15.53 5.84
N SER A 87 6.77 -14.94 6.60
CA SER A 87 6.93 -14.71 8.04
C SER A 87 6.97 -16.02 8.83
N GLY A 88 6.24 -17.05 8.40
CA GLY A 88 6.27 -18.39 8.99
C GLY A 88 7.59 -19.12 8.79
N ILE A 89 8.33 -18.84 7.71
CA ILE A 89 9.70 -19.31 7.52
C ILE A 89 10.68 -18.47 8.35
N GLY A 90 10.45 -17.15 8.41
CA GLY A 90 11.33 -16.18 9.06
C GLY A 90 12.27 -15.52 8.05
N MET A 91 12.25 -14.18 8.00
CA MET A 91 12.99 -13.41 6.99
C MET A 91 14.50 -13.42 7.21
N GLU A 92 14.96 -13.63 8.45
CA GLU A 92 16.35 -13.90 8.78
C GLU A 92 16.80 -15.23 8.20
N ALA A 93 16.02 -16.30 8.40
CA ALA A 93 16.33 -17.64 7.88
C ALA A 93 16.31 -17.69 6.35
N ILE A 94 15.45 -16.90 5.70
CA ILE A 94 15.44 -16.74 4.23
C ILE A 94 16.69 -16.00 3.74
N HIS A 95 17.28 -15.14 4.58
CA HIS A 95 18.42 -14.33 4.17
C HIS A 95 19.74 -15.09 4.17
N GLU A 96 19.92 -15.98 5.15
CA GLU A 96 21.11 -16.82 5.33
C GLU A 96 21.28 -17.82 4.18
#